data_AF-A0A7Y1XNC7-F1
#
_entry.id   AF-A0A7Y1XNC7-F1
#
_cell.length_a   1.000
_cell.length_b   1.000
_cell.length_c   1.000
_cell.angle_alpha   90.00
_cell.angle_beta   90.00
_cell.angle_gamma   90.00
#
_symmetry.space_group_name_H-M   'P 1'
#
loop_
_entity.id
_entity.type
_entity.pdbx_description
1 polymer ?
#
loop_
_entity_poly.entity_id
_entity_poly.type
_entity_poly.pdbx_seq_one_letter_code
_entity_poly.pdbx_strand_id
1 'polypeptide(L)'
;MERTPEERARKRAKAYNGLMWHIGTFVVVNAFLWFIDINGGGGLDWAYWTTIPWGVALGFHALSYFIDDSGMTQRKYEKFLDAERRRDLQDH
;
A
#
# COMPACT_ATOMS: atom_id res chain seq x y z
N MET A 1 21.04 -0.40 -14.17
CA MET A 1 21.35 0.19 -12.86
C MET A 1 21.03 -0.84 -11.79
N GLU A 2 22.05 -1.54 -11.28
CA GLU A 2 21.89 -2.53 -10.22
C GLU A 2 21.43 -1.83 -8.94
N ARG A 3 20.21 -2.14 -8.47
CA ARG A 3 19.75 -1.66 -7.17
C ARG A 3 20.50 -2.44 -6.10
N THR A 4 21.46 -1.82 -5.43
CA THR A 4 22.25 -2.47 -4.39
C THR A 4 21.33 -3.06 -3.30
N PRO A 5 21.75 -4.10 -2.57
CA PRO A 5 20.95 -4.67 -1.47
C PRO A 5 20.47 -3.60 -0.47
N GLU A 6 21.30 -2.59 -0.23
CA GLU A 6 21.00 -1.43 0.63
C GLU A 6 19.85 -0.58 0.08
N GLU A 7 19.82 -0.29 -1.22
CA GLU A 7 18.72 0.46 -1.84
C GLU A 7 17.39 -0.30 -1.75
N ARG A 8 17.42 -1.63 -1.91
CA ARG A 8 16.22 -2.47 -1.77
C ARG A 8 15.72 -2.48 -0.33
N ALA A 9 16.63 -2.63 0.64
CA ALA A 9 16.29 -2.56 2.06
C ALA A 9 15.71 -1.19 2.43
N ARG A 10 16.31 -0.09 1.95
CA ARG A 10 15.84 1.28 2.20
C ARG A 10 14.47 1.53 1.56
N LYS A 11 14.22 1.04 0.35
CA LYS A 11 12.92 1.15 -0.32
C LYS A 11 11.83 0.41 0.46
N ARG A 12 12.11 -0.82 0.91
CA ARG A 12 11.19 -1.61 1.76
C ARG A 12 10.90 -0.89 3.08
N ALA A 13 11.93 -0.40 3.77
CA ALA A 13 11.75 0.35 5.01
C ALA A 13 10.91 1.62 4.83
N LYS A 14 11.14 2.38 3.74
CA LYS A 14 10.35 3.57 3.44
C LYS A 14 8.89 3.24 3.13
N ALA A 15 8.64 2.18 2.37
CA ALA A 15 7.30 1.74 2.04
C ALA A 15 6.55 1.23 3.29
N TYR A 16 7.23 0.48 4.16
CA TYR A 16 6.70 0.04 5.45
C TYR A 16 6.34 1.22 6.35
N ASN A 17 7.25 2.18 6.52
CA ASN A 17 7.00 3.39 7.30
C ASN A 17 5.84 4.20 6.74
N GLY A 18 5.72 4.30 5.41
CA GLY A 18 4.58 4.93 4.74
C GLY A 18 3.27 4.26 5.13
N LEU A 19 3.19 2.93 5.03
CA LEU A 19 2.00 2.16 5.42
C LEU A 19 1.66 2.33 6.90
N MET A 20 2.65 2.23 7.79
CA MET A 20 2.45 2.44 9.24
C MET A 20 1.91 3.83 9.54
N TRP A 21 2.36 4.85 8.81
CA TRP A 21 1.88 6.20 9.04
C TRP A 21 0.40 6.39 8.66
N HIS A 22 -0.02 5.75 7.56
CA HIS A 22 -1.42 5.73 7.14
C HIS A 22 -2.29 4.96 8.14
N ILE A 23 -1.82 3.83 8.65
CA ILE A 23 -2.54 3.06 9.69
C ILE A 23 -2.67 3.88 10.97
N GLY A 24 -1.58 4.49 11.44
CA GLY A 24 -1.59 5.34 12.64
C GLY A 24 -2.56 6.51 12.50
N THR A 25 -2.51 7.20 11.35
CA THR A 25 -3.44 8.30 11.04
C THR A 25 -4.88 7.81 10.99
N PHE A 26 -5.15 6.69 10.34
CA PHE A 26 -6.47 6.07 10.27
C PHE A 26 -7.02 5.79 11.67
N VAL A 27 -6.24 5.17 12.55
CA VAL A 27 -6.67 4.84 13.91
C VAL A 27 -6.96 6.10 14.73
N VAL A 28 -6.04 7.07 14.73
CA VAL A 28 -6.18 8.29 15.55
C VAL A 28 -7.37 9.13 15.08
N VAL A 29 -7.49 9.35 13.77
CA VAL A 29 -8.59 10.17 13.21
C VAL A 29 -9.92 9.46 13.42
N ASN A 30 -10.04 8.17 13.11
CA ASN A 30 -11.33 7.47 13.29
C ASN A 30 -11.69 7.37 14.78
N ALA A 31 -10.75 7.10 15.69
CA ALA A 31 -11.05 7.12 17.12
C ALA A 31 -11.61 8.47 17.57
N PHE A 32 -11.05 9.58 17.05
CA PHE A 32 -11.55 10.93 17.34
C PHE A 32 -12.94 11.19 16.73
N LEU A 33 -13.19 10.77 15.48
CA LEU A 33 -14.50 10.92 14.84
C LEU A 33 -15.58 10.14 15.58
N TRP A 34 -15.29 8.88 15.93
CA TRP A 34 -16.20 8.04 16.71
C TRP A 34 -16.45 8.60 18.11
N PHE A 35 -15.44 9.19 18.74
CA PHE A 35 -15.61 9.88 20.02
C PHE A 35 -16.59 11.05 19.88
N ILE A 36 -16.47 11.88 18.84
CA ILE A 36 -17.40 13.00 18.62
C ILE A 36 -18.82 12.50 18.31
N ASP A 37 -18.96 11.47 17.47
CA ASP A 37 -20.25 10.91 17.06
C ASP A 37 -21.04 10.40 18.29
N ILE A 38 -20.39 9.60 19.13
CA ILE A 38 -20.99 9.02 20.34
C ILE A 38 -21.34 10.10 21.38
N ASN A 39 -20.46 11.09 21.59
CA ASN A 39 -20.69 12.15 22.59
C ASN A 39 -21.61 13.28 22.09
N GLY A 40 -21.86 13.35 20.77
CA GLY A 40 -22.70 14.37 20.14
C GLY A 40 -24.20 14.20 20.36
N GLY A 41 -24.64 13.13 21.02
CA GLY A 41 -26.03 12.91 21.45
C GLY A 41 -26.93 12.18 20.45
N GLY A 42 -26.44 11.84 19.25
CA GLY A 42 -27.18 11.11 18.22
C GLY A 42 -26.90 9.59 18.17
N GLY A 43 -25.71 9.14 18.58
CA GLY A 43 -25.30 7.74 18.48
C GLY A 43 -24.27 7.52 17.36
N LEU A 44 -24.39 6.42 16.60
CA LEU A 44 -23.53 6.14 15.44
C LEU A 44 -24.21 6.61 14.14
N ASP A 45 -24.13 7.90 13.86
CA ASP A 45 -24.90 8.50 12.76
C ASP A 45 -24.06 8.74 11.50
N TRP A 46 -22.78 9.08 11.65
CA TRP A 46 -21.97 9.49 10.49
C TRP A 46 -20.51 9.02 10.51
N ALA A 47 -19.96 8.62 11.65
CA ALA A 47 -18.55 8.22 11.71
C ALA A 47 -18.27 6.98 10.82
N TYR A 48 -19.20 6.01 10.80
CA TYR A 48 -19.06 4.79 10.00
C TYR A 48 -19.02 5.05 8.48
N TRP A 49 -19.75 6.05 7.99
CA TRP A 49 -19.69 6.48 6.59
C TRP A 49 -18.32 7.00 6.18
N THR A 50 -17.55 7.54 7.14
CA THR A 50 -16.18 7.99 6.91
C THR A 50 -15.20 6.81 7.05
N THR A 51 -15.37 5.97 8.06
CA THR A 51 -14.45 4.86 8.37
C THR A 51 -14.45 3.77 7.31
N ILE A 52 -15.61 3.42 6.73
CA ILE A 52 -15.70 2.30 5.79
C ILE A 52 -14.92 2.56 4.49
N PRO A 53 -15.15 3.66 3.73
CA PRO A 53 -14.39 3.92 2.50
C PRO A 53 -12.90 4.12 2.77
N TRP A 54 -12.54 4.79 3.87
CA TRP A 54 -11.14 4.95 4.28
C TRP A 54 -10.49 3.62 4.63
N GLY A 55 -11.21 2.73 5.31
CA GLY A 55 -10.72 1.38 5.64
C GLY A 55 -10.46 0.55 4.38
N VAL A 56 -11.34 0.67 3.38
CA VAL A 56 -11.15 0.04 2.06
C VAL A 56 -9.90 0.60 1.36
N ALA A 57 -9.72 1.92 1.32
CA ALA A 57 -8.55 2.55 0.73
C ALA A 57 -7.24 2.11 1.42
N LEU A 58 -7.24 2.04 2.75
CA LEU A 58 -6.10 1.53 3.53
C LEU A 58 -5.82 0.05 3.22
N GLY A 59 -6.87 -0.77 3.06
CA GLY A 59 -6.77 -2.16 2.64
C GLY A 59 -6.09 -2.31 1.28
N PHE A 60 -6.44 -1.47 0.30
CA PHE A 60 -5.77 -1.45 -1.00
C PHE A 60 -4.30 -1.05 -0.90
N HIS A 61 -3.95 -0.06 -0.06
CA HIS A 61 -2.55 0.30 0.20
C HIS A 61 -1.74 -0.81 0.87
N ALA A 62 -2.33 -1.50 1.84
CA ALA A 62 -1.69 -2.66 2.45
C ALA A 62 -1.46 -3.77 1.42
N LEU A 63 -2.48 -4.09 0.61
CA LEU A 63 -2.38 -5.11 -0.44
C LEU A 63 -1.30 -4.76 -1.48
N SER A 64 -1.21 -3.50 -1.93
CA SER A 64 -0.16 -3.10 -2.86
C SER A 64 1.24 -3.27 -2.25
N TYR A 65 1.41 -2.95 -0.96
CA TYR A 65 2.66 -3.16 -0.25
C TYR A 65 3.06 -4.65 -0.20
N PHE A 66 2.11 -5.54 0.14
CA PHE A 66 2.39 -6.99 0.18
C PHE A 66 2.71 -7.57 -1.20
N ILE A 67 2.04 -7.12 -2.26
CA ILE A 67 2.33 -7.55 -3.63
C ILE A 67 3.76 -7.13 -4.02
N ASP A 68 4.15 -5.90 -3.72
CA ASP A 68 5.50 -5.41 -4.01
C ASP A 68 6.58 -6.12 -3.17
N ASP A 69 6.31 -6.41 -1.90
CA ASP A 69 7.27 -7.08 -1.02
C ASP A 69 7.53 -8.53 -1.41
N SER A 70 6.49 -9.25 -1.88
CA SER A 70 6.56 -10.65 -2.33
C SER A 70 7.51 -10.90 -3.52
N GLY A 71 8.08 -9.85 -4.11
CA GLY A 71 8.95 -9.95 -5.28
C GLY A 71 8.20 -10.32 -6.56
N MET A 72 6.86 -10.43 -6.51
CA MET A 72 6.03 -10.75 -7.66
C MET A 72 6.17 -9.71 -8.78
N THR A 73 6.23 -8.42 -8.41
CA THR A 73 6.46 -7.32 -9.35
C THR A 73 7.82 -7.47 -10.06
N GLN A 74 8.87 -7.80 -9.31
CA GLN A 74 10.22 -8.01 -9.85
C GLN A 74 10.28 -9.23 -10.79
N ARG A 75 9.67 -10.36 -10.39
CA ARG A 75 9.59 -11.57 -11.23
C ARG A 75 8.82 -11.32 -12.53
N LYS A 76 7.71 -10.58 -12.47
CA LYS A 76 6.94 -10.20 -13.67
C LYS A 76 7.78 -9.31 -14.58
N TYR A 77 8.48 -8.32 -14.03
CA TYR A 77 9.37 -7.44 -14.78
C TYR A 77 10.46 -8.21 -15.53
N GLU A 78 11.17 -9.12 -14.84
CA GLU A 78 12.20 -9.96 -15.45
C GLU A 78 11.63 -10.84 -16.58
N LYS A 79 10.43 -11.40 -16.39
CA LYS A 79 9.75 -12.22 -17.40
C LYS A 79 9.39 -11.42 -18.66
N PHE A 80 8.91 -10.18 -18.52
CA PHE A 80 8.61 -9.32 -19.68
C PHE A 80 9.89 -8.92 -20.40
N LEU A 81 10.95 -8.57 -19.67
CA LEU A 81 12.26 -8.23 -20.25
C LEU A 81 12.88 -9.38 -21.04
N ASP A 82 12.80 -10.62 -20.53
CA ASP A 82 13.30 -11.80 -21.23
C ASP A 82 12.47 -12.08 -22.50
N ALA A 83 11.15 -11.88 -22.43
CA ALA A 83 10.27 -12.02 -23.60
C ALA A 83 10.58 -10.98 -24.70
N GLU A 84 10.89 -9.75 -24.31
CA GLU A 84 11.23 -8.65 -25.22
C GLU A 84 12.62 -8.85 -25.86
N ARG A 85 13.63 -9.23 -25.06
CA ARG A 85 14.97 -9.58 -25.57
C ARG A 85 14.92 -10.75 -26.56
N ARG A 86 14.08 -11.75 -26.31
CA ARG A 86 13.90 -12.88 -27.24
C ARG A 86 13.27 -12.46 -28.56
N ARG A 87 12.38 -11.45 -28.58
CA ARG A 87 11.82 -10.90 -29.82
C ARG A 87 12.90 -10.16 -30.61
N ASP A 88 13.66 -9.29 -29.96
CA ASP A 88 14.75 -8.54 -30.61
C ASP A 88 15.80 -9.47 -31.24
N LEU A 89 16.12 -10.59 -30.60
CA LEU A 89 17.05 -11.59 -31.14
C LEU A 89 16.48 -12.41 -32.31
N GLN A 90 15.15 -12.43 -32.48
CA GLN A 90 14.46 -13.18 -33.53
C GLN A 90 14.19 -12.31 -34.78
N ASP A 91 14.21 -10.99 -34.61
CA ASP A 91 14.03 -9.98 -35.65
C ASP A 91 15.36 -9.52 -36.29
N HIS A 92 16.50 -10.11 -35.89
CA HIS A 92 17.84 -9.90 -36.44
C HIS A 92 18.40 -11.19 -37.07
#